data_AF-A0A9J6HB46-F1
#
_entry.id   AF-A0A9J6HB46-F1
#
_cell.length_a   1.000
_cell.length_b   1.000
_cell.length_c   1.000
_cell.angle_alpha   90.00
_cell.angle_beta   90.00
_cell.angle_gamma   90.00
#
_symmetry.space_group_name_H-M   'P 1'
#
loop_
_entity.id
_entity.type
_entity.pdbx_description
1 polymer ?
#
loop_
_entity_poly.entity_id
_entity_poly.type
_entity_poly.pdbx_seq_one_letter_code
_entity_poly.pdbx_strand_id
1 'polypeptide(L)'
;MSTHSFVTVWLTNFGRDLTNRIVSRTKAEHTLTQRAQVPGENCTTYIEEVLKLGGLVNPSMTDEEKVGNLLKCIVEDVYNYIITKEDMASAQDVIRHCRAFETLKIRRITPSLDAWRA
;
A
#
# COMPACT_ATOMS: atom_id res chain seq x y z
N MET A 1 16.33 49.45 -1.32
CA MET A 1 16.80 48.10 -0.97
C MET A 1 15.79 47.51 0.01
N SER A 2 14.95 46.57 -0.43
CA SER A 2 13.84 46.04 0.39
C SER A 2 14.41 45.01 1.38
N THR A 3 14.44 45.36 2.67
CA THR A 3 14.79 44.42 3.74
C THR A 3 13.57 43.55 4.03
N HIS A 4 13.38 42.48 3.27
CA HIS A 4 12.47 41.42 3.70
C HIS A 4 13.04 40.81 4.99
N SER A 5 12.33 41.00 6.10
CA SER A 5 12.73 40.46 7.40
C SER A 5 12.85 38.94 7.31
N PHE A 6 13.98 38.38 7.73
CA PHE A 6 14.20 36.94 7.79
C PHE A 6 13.08 36.22 8.56
N VAL A 7 12.49 36.87 9.58
CA VAL A 7 11.35 36.35 10.35
C VAL A 7 10.09 36.22 9.47
N THR A 8 9.84 37.18 8.58
CA THR A 8 8.67 37.15 7.67
C THR A 8 8.81 36.09 6.58
N VAL A 9 10.03 35.87 6.07
CA VAL A 9 10.32 34.79 5.10
C VAL A 9 10.21 33.41 5.76
N TRP A 10 10.67 33.27 7.00
CA TRP A 10 10.58 32.02 7.75
C TRP A 10 9.12 31.65 8.08
N LEU A 11 8.32 32.59 8.59
CA LEU A 11 6.90 32.35 8.92
C LEU A 11 6.07 31.98 7.69
N THR A 12 6.31 32.63 6.55
CA THR A 12 5.59 32.35 5.29
C THR A 12 5.99 31.00 4.69
N ASN A 13 7.27 30.64 4.72
CA ASN A 13 7.72 29.33 4.26
C ASN A 13 7.27 28.20 5.19
N PHE A 14 7.29 28.40 6.52
CA PHE A 14 6.77 27.44 7.49
C PHE A 14 5.27 27.22 7.33
N GLY A 15 4.48 28.31 7.17
CA GLY A 15 3.06 28.21 6.89
C GLY A 15 2.77 27.45 5.60
N ARG A 16 3.53 27.72 4.53
CA ARG A 16 3.41 27.00 3.25
C ARG A 16 3.75 25.51 3.40
N ASP A 17 4.83 25.18 4.09
CA ASP A 17 5.23 23.79 4.36
C ASP A 17 4.15 23.05 5.16
N LEU A 18 3.60 23.66 6.20
CA LEU A 18 2.50 23.08 6.98
C LEU A 18 1.26 22.84 6.11
N THR A 19 0.85 23.82 5.30
CA THR A 19 -0.30 23.65 4.40
C THR A 19 -0.06 22.54 3.37
N ASN A 20 1.15 22.45 2.80
CA ASN A 20 1.51 21.40 1.85
C ASN A 20 1.45 20.01 2.50
N ARG A 21 1.94 19.86 3.74
CA ARG A 21 1.87 18.61 4.49
C ARG A 21 0.44 18.20 4.79
N ILE A 22 -0.41 19.15 5.20
CA ILE A 22 -1.84 18.89 5.46
C ILE A 22 -2.52 18.42 4.18
N VAL A 23 -2.36 19.16 3.07
CA VAL A 23 -2.95 18.81 1.77
C VAL A 23 -2.45 17.45 1.29
N SER A 24 -1.15 17.18 1.43
CA SER A 24 -0.55 15.90 1.06
C SER A 24 -1.13 14.75 1.89
N ARG A 25 -1.29 14.93 3.20
CA ARG A 25 -1.86 13.93 4.10
C ARG A 25 -3.33 13.65 3.77
N THR A 26 -4.15 14.68 3.60
CA THR A 26 -5.57 14.53 3.24
C THR A 26 -5.73 13.83 1.88
N LYS A 27 -4.87 14.14 0.90
CA LYS A 27 -4.85 13.41 -0.38
C LYS A 27 -4.45 11.95 -0.18
N ALA A 28 -3.44 11.67 0.63
CA ALA A 28 -3.02 10.30 0.93
C ALA A 28 -4.13 9.51 1.64
N GLU A 29 -4.86 10.12 2.57
CA GLU A 29 -5.98 9.53 3.29
C GLU A 29 -7.15 9.18 2.37
N HIS A 30 -7.55 10.11 1.50
CA HIS A 30 -8.54 9.85 0.47
C HIS A 30 -8.09 8.71 -0.46
N THR A 31 -6.83 8.73 -0.88
CA THR A 31 -6.28 7.70 -1.77
C THR A 31 -6.25 6.33 -1.09
N LEU A 32 -5.76 6.25 0.16
CA LEU A 32 -5.75 5.03 0.97
C LEU A 32 -7.16 4.47 1.17
N THR A 33 -8.14 5.35 1.36
CA THR A 33 -9.54 4.98 1.53
C THR A 33 -10.11 4.32 0.27
N GLN A 34 -9.77 4.83 -0.91
CA GLN A 34 -10.26 4.33 -2.20
C GLN A 34 -9.36 3.28 -2.85
N ARG A 35 -8.21 2.96 -2.24
CA ARG A 35 -7.22 2.06 -2.84
C ARG A 35 -7.74 0.63 -2.83
N ALA A 36 -7.88 0.07 -4.03
CA ALA A 36 -8.16 -1.34 -4.27
C ALA A 36 -7.14 -1.93 -5.23
N GLN A 37 -6.79 -3.21 -5.08
CA GLN A 37 -5.90 -3.89 -6.01
C GLN A 37 -6.56 -3.98 -7.39
N VAL A 38 -5.89 -3.49 -8.42
CA VAL A 38 -6.46 -3.44 -9.78
C VAL A 38 -6.23 -4.76 -10.53
N PRO A 39 -7.05 -5.09 -11.56
CA PRO A 39 -6.82 -6.28 -12.37
C PRO A 39 -5.42 -6.31 -12.98
N GLY A 40 -4.69 -7.41 -12.78
CA GLY A 40 -3.32 -7.58 -13.30
C GLY A 40 -2.21 -6.96 -12.42
N GLU A 41 -2.56 -6.23 -11.37
CA GLU A 41 -1.58 -5.73 -10.40
C GLU A 41 -1.07 -6.84 -9.49
N ASN A 42 0.25 -6.89 -9.30
CA ASN A 42 0.88 -7.79 -8.34
C ASN A 42 0.48 -7.39 -6.91
N CYS A 43 0.23 -8.39 -6.05
CA CYS A 43 -0.10 -8.14 -4.66
C CYS A 43 1.02 -7.34 -3.97
N THR A 44 2.28 -7.66 -4.25
CA THR A 44 3.43 -6.94 -3.68
C THR A 44 3.41 -5.44 -4.00
N THR A 45 3.11 -5.07 -5.25
CA THR A 45 2.96 -3.66 -5.67
C THR A 45 1.78 -2.97 -4.97
N TYR A 46 0.65 -3.65 -4.84
CA TYR A 46 -0.50 -3.13 -4.10
C TYR A 46 -0.16 -2.87 -2.63
N ILE A 47 0.46 -3.84 -1.96
CA ILE A 47 0.86 -3.72 -0.54
C ILE A 47 1.82 -2.55 -0.33
N GLU A 48 2.84 -2.42 -1.17
CA GLU A 48 3.84 -1.34 -1.06
C GLU A 48 3.19 0.05 -1.11
N GLU A 49 2.25 0.26 -2.04
CA GLU A 49 1.58 1.55 -2.16
C GLU A 49 0.62 1.80 -0.99
N VAL A 50 -0.10 0.78 -0.50
CA VAL A 50 -0.97 0.90 0.69
C VAL A 50 -0.14 1.27 1.93
N LEU A 51 1.00 0.62 2.16
CA LEU A 51 1.88 0.92 3.31
C LEU A 51 2.49 2.32 3.21
N LYS A 52 2.89 2.74 2.01
CA LYS A 52 3.39 4.09 1.75
C LYS A 52 2.33 5.15 2.03
N LEU A 53 1.11 4.96 1.53
CA LEU A 53 -0.02 5.85 1.83
C LEU A 53 -0.33 5.86 3.33
N GLY A 54 -0.35 4.69 3.98
CA GLY A 54 -0.54 4.55 5.41
C GLY A 54 0.48 5.35 6.22
N GLY A 55 1.77 5.27 5.86
CA GLY A 55 2.83 6.05 6.51
C GLY A 55 2.71 7.56 6.31
N LEU A 56 2.16 8.03 5.19
CA LEU A 56 1.86 9.45 4.96
C LEU A 56 0.67 9.94 5.80
N VAL A 57 -0.32 9.08 6.03
CA VAL A 57 -1.52 9.38 6.82
C VAL A 57 -1.22 9.36 8.32
N ASN A 58 -0.64 8.25 8.78
CA ASN A 58 -0.29 8.00 10.17
C ASN A 58 1.03 7.21 10.24
N PRO A 59 2.16 7.87 10.53
CA PRO A 59 3.46 7.19 10.73
C PRO A 59 3.46 6.17 11.89
N SER A 60 2.52 6.30 12.83
CA SER A 60 2.37 5.43 14.01
C SER A 60 1.22 4.43 13.85
N MET A 61 0.82 4.14 12.61
CA MET A 61 -0.23 3.16 12.31
C MET A 61 0.13 1.80 12.92
N THR A 62 -0.82 1.19 13.64
CA THR A 62 -0.63 -0.11 14.28
C THR A 62 -0.58 -1.22 13.24
N ASP A 63 -0.05 -2.38 13.61
CA ASP A 63 -0.05 -3.52 12.69
C ASP A 63 -1.46 -4.04 12.38
N GLU A 64 -2.39 -3.96 13.33
CA GLU A 64 -3.81 -4.26 13.10
C GLU A 64 -4.42 -3.31 12.06
N GLU A 65 -4.18 -1.99 12.18
CA GLU A 65 -4.65 -1.01 11.20
C GLU A 65 -4.04 -1.24 9.80
N LYS A 66 -2.76 -1.60 9.75
CA LYS A 66 -2.11 -1.96 8.47
C LYS A 66 -2.76 -3.19 7.86
N VAL A 67 -2.94 -4.27 8.63
CA VAL A 67 -3.59 -5.49 8.16
C VAL A 67 -5.00 -5.20 7.66
N GLY A 68 -5.79 -4.41 8.40
CA GLY A 68 -7.10 -3.96 7.98
C GLY A 68 -7.08 -3.23 6.63
N ASN A 69 -6.18 -2.24 6.47
CA ASN A 69 -6.03 -1.50 5.22
C ASN A 69 -5.59 -2.39 4.04
N LEU A 70 -4.70 -3.35 4.28
CA LEU A 70 -4.23 -4.26 3.24
C LEU A 70 -5.34 -5.21 2.77
N LEU A 71 -6.08 -5.81 3.70
CA LEU A 71 -7.07 -6.84 3.36
C LEU A 71 -8.37 -6.28 2.78
N LYS A 72 -8.76 -5.04 3.12
CA LYS A 72 -10.10 -4.52 2.79
C LYS A 72 -10.43 -4.52 1.28
N CYS A 73 -9.43 -4.35 0.41
CA CYS A 73 -9.61 -4.22 -1.03
C CYS A 73 -8.53 -4.95 -1.83
N ILE A 74 -7.94 -5.99 -1.24
CA ILE A 74 -7.11 -6.93 -1.98
C ILE A 74 -7.98 -7.78 -2.90
N VAL A 75 -7.44 -8.31 -4.00
CA VAL A 75 -8.25 -9.14 -4.89
C VAL A 75 -8.74 -10.40 -4.18
N GLU A 76 -9.97 -10.80 -4.50
CA GLU A 76 -10.71 -11.86 -3.79
C GLU A 76 -9.96 -13.20 -3.72
N ASP A 77 -9.32 -13.63 -4.81
CA ASP A 77 -8.53 -14.87 -4.82
C ASP A 77 -7.41 -14.86 -3.78
N VAL A 78 -6.76 -13.70 -3.60
CA VAL A 78 -5.68 -13.51 -2.64
C VAL A 78 -6.27 -13.46 -1.23
N TYR A 79 -7.37 -12.74 -1.04
CA TYR A 79 -8.11 -12.70 0.23
C TYR A 79 -8.47 -14.12 0.70
N ASN A 80 -9.12 -14.89 -0.17
CA ASN A 80 -9.53 -16.27 0.08
C ASN A 80 -8.36 -17.19 0.41
N TYR A 81 -7.20 -16.98 -0.21
CA TYR A 81 -5.99 -17.70 0.18
C TYR A 81 -5.48 -17.30 1.56
N ILE A 82 -5.45 -16.00 1.87
CA ILE A 82 -4.90 -15.45 3.11
C ILE A 82 -5.75 -15.84 4.33
N ILE A 83 -7.08 -15.80 4.24
CA ILE A 83 -7.97 -16.14 5.38
C ILE A 83 -7.87 -17.61 5.81
N THR A 84 -7.30 -18.48 4.99
CA THR A 84 -7.03 -19.89 5.35
C THR A 84 -5.74 -20.07 6.15
N LYS A 85 -5.02 -18.99 6.44
CA LYS A 85 -3.74 -19.01 7.15
C LYS A 85 -3.94 -18.59 8.59
N GLU A 86 -3.22 -19.26 9.48
CA GLU A 86 -3.17 -18.88 10.89
C GLU A 86 -2.42 -17.56 11.05
N ASP A 87 -2.79 -16.78 12.06
CA ASP A 87 -2.11 -15.58 12.56
C ASP A 87 -1.73 -14.52 11.49
N MET A 88 -2.69 -13.64 11.17
CA MET A 88 -2.47 -12.45 10.34
C MET A 88 -2.20 -11.20 11.21
N ALA A 89 -1.20 -11.28 12.09
CA ALA A 89 -0.97 -10.26 13.12
C ALA A 89 -0.20 -9.02 12.62
N SER A 90 0.52 -9.14 11.50
CA SER A 90 1.36 -8.06 10.99
C SER A 90 1.28 -7.88 9.48
N ALA A 91 1.68 -6.69 9.00
CA ALA A 91 1.87 -6.46 7.57
C ALA A 91 2.89 -7.41 6.94
N GLN A 92 3.88 -7.89 7.70
CA GLN A 92 4.88 -8.84 7.22
C GLN A 92 4.26 -10.23 6.95
N ASP A 93 3.29 -10.65 7.77
CA ASP A 93 2.56 -11.91 7.53
C ASP A 93 1.76 -11.82 6.23
N VAL A 94 1.07 -10.69 6.00
CA VAL A 94 0.34 -10.43 4.74
C VAL A 94 1.29 -10.49 3.55
N ILE A 95 2.45 -9.81 3.62
CA ILE A 95 3.47 -9.80 2.56
C ILE A 95 3.96 -11.22 2.27
N ARG A 96 4.27 -12.01 3.31
CA ARG A 96 4.74 -13.40 3.20
C ARG A 96 3.72 -14.24 2.43
N HIS A 97 2.44 -14.16 2.80
CA HIS A 97 1.39 -14.94 2.16
C HIS A 97 1.08 -14.46 0.74
N CYS A 98 1.14 -13.16 0.47
CA CYS A 98 1.01 -12.66 -0.91
C CYS A 98 2.10 -13.16 -1.84
N ARG A 99 3.37 -13.15 -1.40
CA ARG A 99 4.48 -13.70 -2.20
C ARG A 99 4.31 -15.20 -2.45
N ALA A 100 3.85 -15.95 -1.44
CA ALA A 100 3.55 -17.37 -1.58
C ALA A 100 2.43 -17.61 -2.59
N PHE A 101 1.36 -16.83 -2.54
CA PHE A 101 0.25 -16.90 -3.50
C PHE A 101 0.72 -16.62 -4.93
N GLU A 102 1.49 -15.55 -5.15
CA GLU A 102 2.04 -15.21 -6.46
C GLU A 102 2.90 -16.35 -7.02
N THR A 103 3.74 -16.96 -6.18
CA THR A 103 4.57 -18.12 -6.55
C THR A 103 3.72 -19.32 -6.99
N LEU A 104 2.64 -19.61 -6.25
CA LEU A 104 1.71 -20.69 -6.58
C LEU A 104 0.94 -20.40 -7.88
N LYS A 105 0.55 -19.15 -8.10
CA LYS A 105 -0.15 -18.71 -9.32
C LYS A 105 0.73 -18.88 -10.55
N ILE A 106 2.02 -18.54 -10.48
CA ILE A 106 2.98 -18.76 -11.57
C ILE A 106 3.08 -20.25 -11.90
N ARG A 107 3.21 -21.13 -10.89
CA ARG A 107 3.29 -22.60 -11.10
C ARG A 107 2.05 -23.16 -11.81
N ARG A 108 0.85 -22.67 -11.44
CA ARG A 108 -0.41 -23.06 -12.10
C ARG A 108 -0.46 -22.63 -13.57
N ILE A 109 0.19 -21.53 -13.94
CA ILE A 109 0.26 -21.01 -15.32
C ILE A 109 1.45 -21.63 -16.07
N THR A 110 1.66 -22.94 -15.92
CA THR A 110 2.50 -23.70 -16.86
C THR A 110 1.58 -24.63 -17.66
N PRO A 111 0.89 -24.15 -18.71
CA PRO A 111 0.53 -25.05 -19.78
C PRO A 111 1.85 -25.37 -20.50
N SER A 112 2.39 -26.57 -20.32
CA SER A 112 3.30 -27.10 -21.32
C SER A 112 2.48 -27.24 -22.61
N LEU A 113 2.51 -26.20 -23.44
CA LEU A 113 1.97 -26.22 -24.81
C LEU A 113 2.69 -27.27 -25.69
N ASP A 114 3.76 -27.87 -25.18
CA ASP A 114 4.50 -28.97 -25.79
C ASP A 114 3.99 -30.36 -25.37
N ALA A 115 3.18 -30.49 -24.30
CA ALA A 115 2.75 -31.80 -23.81
C ALA A 115 1.64 -32.48 -24.65
N TRP A 116 1.04 -31.74 -25.59
CA TRP A 116 0.02 -32.27 -26.51
C TRP A 116 0.50 -32.35 -27.97
N ARG A 117 1.80 -32.12 -28.23
CA ARG A 117 2.40 -32.19 -29.57
C ARG A 117 3.40 -33.33 -29.78
N ALA A 118 3.52 -34.26 -28.83
CA ALA A 118 4.36 -35.45 -28.95
C ALA A 118 3.53 -36.72 -29.11
#